data_AF-R6AQV2-F1
#
_entry.id   AF-R6AQV2-F1
#
_cell.length_a   1.000
_cell.length_b   1.000
_cell.length_c   1.000
_cell.angle_alpha   90.00
_cell.angle_beta   90.00
_cell.angle_gamma   90.00
#
_symmetry.space_group_name_H-M   'P 1'
#
loop_
_entity.id
_entity.type
_entity.pdbx_description
1 polymer ?
#
loop_
_entity_poly.entity_id
_entity_poly.type
_entity_poly.pdbx_seq_one_letter_code
_entity_poly.pdbx_strand_id
1 'polypeptide(L)'
;MKLYGVTLPEVLLEDGTKAPTVLLKYIIVSYGGINPEAPKFMPEADAAAKLLRYDSFCDALAKLSGDLDCAAYPTLIPLLCRYGNAKQIKAMISAHKNWNIKTEFGGKKIAVKDAFTKLLMLSDTREAAIFFEKNGGLDSYAKLRGMTAEQIRDSFLFDFGFDENGVRRFELGNTVLEVRLQKDLKLDMFDTNKQKAVKTVPKTGADPALYQLAKDEIADMRSNIKKAYTIRKWELFDCYIEKTVFSPEKWSESYLKNAFLHVLAELLVWQQEGKTFTCSDGGLVTADDAEYALSDKPIILAHPMEMDKEDVAAWQRYYTARGLKQPFEQVWEPVREASQIKPDRYAGIPIPVVYLRHAERRGISCDWYYVNDYSNSRYLDINGFKVSAEETAEQDKLQIASIKPNAWNRRTNMVISYLDRLTVYGRVRNDDVTVMDLMDGFTLAQITEFIKTAQEANAGNVTAALLEYKNNTYPDFDPMAEFTLEW
;
A
#
# COMPACT_ATOMS: atom_id res chain seq x y z
N MET A 1 -1.08 -39.81 2.91
CA MET A 1 -2.55 -40.00 2.82
C MET A 1 -2.86 -41.36 2.18
N LYS A 2 -3.79 -42.16 2.72
CA LYS A 2 -4.28 -43.38 2.04
C LYS A 2 -5.50 -42.99 1.18
N LEU A 3 -5.41 -43.14 -0.15
CA LEU A 3 -6.49 -42.81 -1.10
C LEU A 3 -7.41 -44.00 -1.43
N TYR A 4 -7.47 -45.01 -0.57
CA TYR A 4 -8.23 -46.23 -0.86
C TYR A 4 -9.74 -45.94 -0.85
N GLY A 5 -10.44 -46.27 -1.95
CA GLY A 5 -11.89 -46.05 -2.09
C GLY A 5 -12.31 -44.61 -2.44
N VAL A 6 -11.37 -43.69 -2.66
CA VAL A 6 -11.67 -42.31 -3.07
C VAL A 6 -11.81 -42.23 -4.60
N THR A 7 -12.99 -41.84 -5.07
CA THR A 7 -13.21 -41.49 -6.49
C THR A 7 -12.56 -40.16 -6.78
N LEU A 8 -11.51 -40.16 -7.60
CA LEU A 8 -10.83 -38.94 -7.99
C LEU A 8 -11.59 -38.21 -9.10
N PRO A 9 -11.72 -36.88 -9.03
CA PRO A 9 -12.28 -36.09 -10.11
C PRO A 9 -11.42 -36.20 -11.37
N GLU A 10 -12.05 -35.95 -12.51
CA GLU A 10 -11.35 -35.83 -13.78
C GLU A 10 -10.52 -34.55 -13.82
N VAL A 11 -9.30 -34.68 -14.35
CA VAL A 11 -8.40 -33.57 -14.66
C VAL A 11 -7.98 -33.69 -16.11
N LEU A 12 -7.85 -32.56 -16.79
CA LEU A 12 -7.49 -32.50 -18.20
C LEU A 12 -6.00 -32.13 -18.39
N LEU A 13 -5.45 -32.50 -19.54
CA LEU A 13 -4.19 -31.98 -20.08
C LEU A 13 -4.47 -30.70 -20.88
N GLU A 14 -3.42 -29.97 -21.28
CA GLU A 14 -3.54 -28.72 -22.05
C GLU A 14 -4.29 -28.90 -23.38
N ASP A 15 -4.15 -30.06 -24.03
CA ASP A 15 -4.89 -30.40 -25.26
C ASP A 15 -6.38 -30.76 -25.03
N GLY A 16 -6.84 -30.69 -23.78
CA GLY A 16 -8.22 -31.00 -23.37
C GLY A 16 -8.49 -32.49 -23.17
N THR A 17 -7.51 -33.37 -23.36
CA THR A 17 -7.68 -34.82 -23.11
C THR A 17 -7.60 -35.14 -21.62
N LYS A 18 -8.11 -36.31 -21.23
CA LYS A 18 -8.10 -36.76 -19.83
C LYS A 18 -6.69 -37.12 -19.35
N ALA A 19 -6.26 -36.51 -18.25
CA ALA A 19 -5.00 -36.84 -17.62
C ALA A 19 -5.03 -38.25 -16.99
N PRO A 20 -3.92 -39.01 -17.04
CA PRO A 20 -3.81 -40.29 -16.35
C PRO A 20 -4.03 -40.15 -14.84
N THR A 21 -4.94 -40.92 -14.27
CA THR A 21 -5.28 -40.87 -12.82
C THR A 21 -4.08 -41.08 -11.90
N VAL A 22 -3.06 -41.82 -12.36
CA VAL A 22 -1.81 -42.05 -11.61
C VAL A 22 -1.07 -40.75 -11.32
N LEU A 23 -1.15 -39.77 -12.23
CA LEU A 23 -0.49 -38.47 -12.11
C LEU A 23 -1.10 -37.68 -10.94
N LEU A 24 -2.44 -37.58 -10.92
CA LEU A 24 -3.17 -36.92 -9.82
C LEU A 24 -2.93 -37.62 -8.48
N LYS A 25 -2.94 -38.96 -8.44
CA LYS A 25 -2.62 -39.74 -7.23
C LYS A 25 -1.23 -39.44 -6.71
N TYR A 26 -0.24 -39.39 -7.61
CA TYR A 26 1.14 -39.11 -7.26
C TYR A 26 1.28 -37.73 -6.60
N ILE A 27 0.66 -36.69 -7.18
CA ILE A 27 0.69 -35.33 -6.63
C ILE A 27 0.02 -35.27 -5.25
N ILE A 28 -1.18 -35.85 -5.11
CA ILE A 28 -1.93 -35.88 -3.84
C ILE A 28 -1.15 -36.59 -2.74
N VAL A 29 -0.56 -37.75 -3.03
CA VAL A 29 0.21 -38.50 -2.04
C VAL A 29 1.48 -37.75 -1.63
N SER A 30 2.14 -37.10 -2.59
CA SER A 30 3.39 -36.36 -2.34
C SER A 30 3.18 -35.17 -1.40
N TYR A 31 2.14 -34.36 -1.63
CA TYR A 31 1.85 -33.18 -0.82
C TYR A 31 0.98 -33.47 0.42
N GLY A 32 0.05 -34.43 0.35
CA GLY A 32 -0.95 -34.72 1.39
C GLY A 32 -0.40 -35.36 2.68
N GLY A 33 0.91 -35.38 2.87
CA GLY A 33 1.59 -35.83 4.08
C GLY A 33 2.60 -34.82 4.64
N ILE A 34 2.67 -33.60 4.10
CA ILE A 34 3.61 -32.58 4.55
C ILE A 34 3.32 -32.18 5.99
N ASN A 35 4.39 -32.06 6.79
CA ASN A 35 4.31 -31.50 8.13
C ASN A 35 4.17 -29.96 8.04
N PRO A 36 3.09 -29.36 8.58
CA PRO A 36 2.91 -27.90 8.57
C PRO A 36 4.02 -27.14 9.29
N GLU A 37 4.73 -27.77 10.24
CA GLU A 37 5.87 -27.15 10.92
C GLU A 37 7.14 -27.09 10.05
N ALA A 38 7.18 -27.84 8.95
CA ALA A 38 8.29 -27.86 8.01
C ALA A 38 7.76 -27.92 6.56
N PRO A 39 7.11 -26.84 6.07
CA PRO A 39 6.68 -26.75 4.69
C PRO A 39 7.89 -26.94 3.77
N LYS A 40 7.70 -27.70 2.69
CA LYS A 40 8.74 -27.90 1.67
C LYS A 40 8.10 -28.14 0.30
N PHE A 41 8.78 -27.69 -0.74
CA PHE A 41 8.41 -28.01 -2.11
C PHE A 41 8.72 -29.48 -2.42
N MET A 42 7.95 -30.07 -3.33
CA MET A 42 8.14 -31.43 -3.82
C MET A 42 8.39 -31.35 -5.33
N PRO A 43 9.65 -31.19 -5.78
CA PRO A 43 9.98 -30.87 -7.16
C PRO A 43 9.40 -31.83 -8.19
N GLU A 44 9.38 -33.13 -7.89
CA GLU A 44 8.84 -34.14 -8.78
C GLU A 44 7.31 -34.06 -8.88
N ALA A 45 6.62 -33.74 -7.79
CA ALA A 45 5.18 -33.52 -7.79
C ALA A 45 4.83 -32.20 -8.50
N ASP A 46 5.65 -31.16 -8.34
CA ASP A 46 5.50 -29.90 -9.06
C ASP A 46 5.71 -30.11 -10.58
N ALA A 47 6.70 -30.91 -10.98
CA ALA A 47 6.93 -31.28 -12.37
C ALA A 47 5.75 -32.10 -12.94
N ALA A 48 5.20 -33.03 -12.16
CA ALA A 48 4.00 -33.78 -12.54
C ALA A 48 2.76 -32.87 -12.69
N ALA A 49 2.58 -31.89 -11.80
CA ALA A 49 1.47 -30.96 -11.85
C ALA A 49 1.53 -30.06 -13.09
N LYS A 50 2.72 -29.68 -13.57
CA LYS A 50 2.91 -28.91 -14.81
C LYS A 50 2.43 -29.62 -16.08
N LEU A 51 2.19 -30.93 -16.03
CA LEU A 51 1.62 -31.68 -17.14
C LEU A 51 0.09 -31.56 -17.19
N LEU A 52 -0.54 -31.11 -16.09
CA LEU A 52 -1.99 -30.96 -15.99
C LEU A 52 -2.41 -29.56 -16.42
N ARG A 53 -3.57 -29.46 -17.05
CA ARG A 53 -4.21 -28.18 -17.33
C ARG A 53 -4.57 -27.50 -16.01
N TYR A 54 -4.05 -26.30 -15.80
CA TYR A 54 -4.05 -25.65 -14.49
C TYR A 54 -5.46 -25.39 -13.94
N ASP A 55 -6.37 -24.85 -14.75
CA ASP A 55 -7.78 -24.59 -14.39
C ASP A 55 -8.50 -25.87 -13.94
N SER A 56 -8.37 -26.93 -14.74
CA SER A 56 -8.98 -28.23 -14.50
C SER A 56 -8.44 -28.85 -13.21
N PHE A 57 -7.14 -28.69 -12.95
CA PHE A 57 -6.52 -29.19 -11.73
C PHE A 57 -6.97 -28.41 -10.48
N CYS A 58 -7.05 -27.07 -10.55
CA CYS A 58 -7.61 -26.25 -9.46
C CYS A 58 -9.06 -26.64 -9.13
N ASP A 59 -9.90 -26.87 -10.15
CA ASP A 59 -11.30 -27.29 -9.97
C ASP A 59 -11.41 -28.68 -9.34
N ALA A 60 -10.55 -29.61 -9.75
CA ALA A 60 -10.48 -30.94 -9.17
C ALA A 60 -10.09 -30.90 -7.68
N LEU A 61 -9.10 -30.08 -7.30
CA LEU A 61 -8.71 -29.91 -5.89
C LEU A 61 -9.84 -29.27 -5.07
N ALA A 62 -10.54 -28.27 -5.61
CA ALA A 62 -11.70 -27.69 -4.95
C ALA A 62 -12.78 -28.74 -4.66
N LYS A 63 -13.17 -29.53 -5.68
CA LYS A 63 -14.16 -30.61 -5.53
C LYS A 63 -13.74 -31.66 -4.50
N LEU A 64 -12.47 -32.09 -4.52
CA LEU A 64 -11.93 -33.06 -3.56
C LEU A 64 -11.97 -32.55 -2.11
N SER A 65 -11.92 -31.24 -1.92
CA SER A 65 -11.92 -30.59 -0.63
C SER A 65 -13.28 -30.07 -0.17
N GLY A 66 -14.37 -30.51 -0.80
CA GLY A 66 -15.72 -30.02 -0.46
C GLY A 66 -15.84 -28.51 -0.67
N ASP A 67 -15.39 -28.03 -1.83
CA ASP A 67 -15.35 -26.61 -2.20
C ASP A 67 -14.51 -25.75 -1.26
N LEU A 68 -13.25 -26.18 -1.04
CA LEU A 68 -12.23 -25.50 -0.22
C LEU A 68 -12.47 -25.57 1.30
N ASP A 69 -13.26 -26.53 1.79
CA ASP A 69 -13.46 -26.77 3.21
C ASP A 69 -12.23 -27.44 3.85
N CYS A 70 -11.26 -26.62 4.21
CA CYS A 70 -10.04 -27.05 4.87
C CYS A 70 -10.28 -27.64 6.27
N ALA A 71 -11.41 -27.34 6.91
CA ALA A 71 -11.74 -27.89 8.22
C ALA A 71 -12.23 -29.34 8.11
N ALA A 72 -13.03 -29.64 7.09
CA ALA A 72 -13.48 -31.00 6.77
C ALA A 72 -12.36 -31.84 6.11
N TYR A 73 -11.53 -31.22 5.27
CA TYR A 73 -10.50 -31.91 4.49
C TYR A 73 -9.08 -31.39 4.74
N PRO A 74 -8.57 -31.42 5.99
CA PRO A 74 -7.31 -30.79 6.33
C PRO A 74 -6.12 -31.38 5.55
N THR A 75 -6.12 -32.69 5.26
CA THR A 75 -5.02 -33.34 4.52
C THR A 75 -4.80 -32.79 3.10
N LEU A 76 -5.75 -32.06 2.54
CA LEU A 76 -5.64 -31.41 1.22
C LEU A 76 -5.10 -29.97 1.29
N ILE A 77 -4.97 -29.37 2.48
CA ILE A 77 -4.44 -28.00 2.66
C ILE A 77 -3.10 -27.79 1.92
N PRO A 78 -2.09 -28.68 2.00
CA PRO A 78 -0.83 -28.46 1.29
C PRO A 78 -1.02 -28.34 -0.22
N LEU A 79 -1.93 -29.12 -0.80
CA LEU A 79 -2.24 -29.07 -2.24
C LEU A 79 -2.99 -27.79 -2.60
N LEU A 80 -4.01 -27.44 -1.81
CA LEU A 80 -4.78 -26.22 -2.01
C LEU A 80 -3.90 -24.97 -1.90
N CYS A 81 -2.98 -24.93 -0.93
CA CYS A 81 -2.01 -23.85 -0.81
C CYS A 81 -1.02 -23.84 -1.98
N ARG A 82 -0.47 -25.00 -2.37
CA ARG A 82 0.55 -25.10 -3.42
C ARG A 82 0.02 -24.74 -4.81
N TYR A 83 -1.17 -25.25 -5.16
CA TYR A 83 -1.69 -25.24 -6.53
C TYR A 83 -2.98 -24.43 -6.69
N GLY A 84 -3.61 -23.98 -5.61
CA GLY A 84 -4.81 -23.16 -5.69
C GLY A 84 -4.53 -21.83 -6.41
N ASN A 85 -5.48 -21.41 -7.26
CA ASN A 85 -5.39 -20.13 -7.96
C ASN A 85 -5.68 -18.95 -7.02
N ALA A 86 -5.41 -17.73 -7.48
CA ALA A 86 -5.61 -16.49 -6.71
C ALA A 86 -7.01 -16.39 -6.07
N LYS A 87 -8.07 -16.74 -6.81
CA LYS A 87 -9.46 -16.72 -6.30
C LYS A 87 -9.65 -17.71 -5.15
N GLN A 88 -9.13 -18.93 -5.28
CA GLN A 88 -9.22 -19.97 -4.24
C GLN A 88 -8.39 -19.60 -3.01
N ILE A 89 -7.14 -19.15 -3.18
CA ILE A 89 -6.29 -18.70 -2.07
C ILE A 89 -6.95 -17.53 -1.32
N LYS A 90 -7.48 -16.54 -2.02
CA LYS A 90 -8.22 -15.41 -1.43
C LYS A 90 -9.44 -15.86 -0.61
N ALA A 91 -10.20 -16.82 -1.12
CA ALA A 91 -11.35 -17.39 -0.42
C ALA A 91 -10.90 -18.08 0.87
N MET A 92 -9.84 -18.90 0.81
CA MET A 92 -9.30 -19.59 1.98
C MET A 92 -8.71 -18.63 3.02
N ILE A 93 -7.95 -17.61 2.61
CA ILE A 93 -7.46 -16.54 3.50
C ILE A 93 -8.65 -15.82 4.17
N SER A 94 -9.78 -15.64 3.49
CA SER A 94 -10.94 -14.99 4.10
C SER A 94 -11.64 -15.87 5.14
N ALA A 95 -11.69 -17.19 4.90
CA ALA A 95 -12.38 -18.14 5.78
C ALA A 95 -11.53 -18.67 6.95
N HIS A 96 -10.19 -18.70 6.82
CA HIS A 96 -9.34 -19.49 7.72
C HIS A 96 -9.47 -19.17 9.22
N LYS A 97 -9.83 -17.93 9.58
CA LYS A 97 -10.03 -17.51 10.98
C LYS A 97 -11.10 -18.33 11.70
N ASN A 98 -12.02 -18.95 10.96
CA ASN A 98 -13.10 -19.76 11.51
C ASN A 98 -12.71 -21.23 11.71
N TRP A 99 -11.56 -21.68 11.20
CA TRP A 99 -11.13 -23.09 11.25
C TRP A 99 -10.41 -23.44 12.56
N ASN A 100 -11.13 -23.36 13.67
CA ASN A 100 -10.57 -23.56 15.01
C ASN A 100 -10.47 -25.03 15.44
N ILE A 101 -11.03 -25.96 14.66
CA ILE A 101 -10.98 -27.40 14.93
C ILE A 101 -9.51 -27.85 14.94
N LYS A 102 -9.15 -28.66 15.95
CA LYS A 102 -7.83 -29.28 16.03
C LYS A 102 -7.86 -30.67 15.41
N THR A 103 -6.91 -30.93 14.52
CA THR A 103 -6.75 -32.22 13.85
C THR A 103 -5.31 -32.72 14.00
N GLU A 104 -5.11 -34.02 13.79
CA GLU A 104 -3.76 -34.57 13.71
C GLU A 104 -3.18 -34.31 12.31
N PHE A 105 -2.06 -33.60 12.28
CA PHE A 105 -1.37 -33.22 11.07
C PHE A 105 0.14 -33.42 11.26
N GLY A 106 0.78 -34.26 10.45
CA GLY A 106 2.21 -34.56 10.59
C GLY A 106 2.60 -35.12 11.97
N GLY A 107 1.69 -35.87 12.63
CA GLY A 107 1.91 -36.46 13.95
C GLY A 107 1.74 -35.50 15.14
N LYS A 108 1.18 -34.30 14.93
CA LYS A 108 0.86 -33.35 16.00
C LYS A 108 -0.58 -32.85 15.90
N LYS A 109 -1.19 -32.56 17.05
CA LYS A 109 -2.51 -31.94 17.14
C LYS A 109 -2.40 -30.42 16.96
N ILE A 110 -2.85 -29.90 15.84
CA ILE A 110 -2.76 -28.48 15.44
C ILE A 110 -4.14 -27.96 15.02
N ALA A 111 -4.43 -26.68 15.25
CA ALA A 111 -5.65 -26.08 14.72
C ALA A 111 -5.53 -25.92 13.20
N VAL A 112 -6.61 -26.18 12.47
CA VAL A 112 -6.62 -26.12 11.01
C VAL A 112 -6.18 -24.74 10.49
N LYS A 113 -6.62 -23.65 11.14
CA LYS A 113 -6.19 -22.29 10.80
C LYS A 113 -4.68 -22.07 10.87
N ASP A 114 -4.02 -22.70 11.86
CA ASP A 114 -2.57 -22.55 12.07
C ASP A 114 -1.82 -23.40 11.04
N ALA A 115 -2.30 -24.61 10.76
CA ALA A 115 -1.76 -25.46 9.71
C ALA A 115 -1.87 -24.79 8.33
N PHE A 116 -3.03 -24.21 8.02
CA PHE A 116 -3.23 -23.42 6.80
C PHE A 116 -2.25 -22.26 6.71
N THR A 117 -2.12 -21.47 7.77
CA THR A 117 -1.21 -20.29 7.78
C THR A 117 0.23 -20.69 7.49
N LYS A 118 0.70 -21.81 8.05
CA LYS A 118 2.06 -22.31 7.80
C LYS A 118 2.21 -22.88 6.38
N LEU A 119 1.22 -23.63 5.90
CA LEU A 119 1.27 -24.26 4.58
C LEU A 119 0.99 -23.28 3.44
N LEU A 120 0.36 -22.13 3.70
CA LEU A 120 0.20 -21.04 2.75
C LEU A 120 1.56 -20.56 2.20
N MET A 121 2.66 -20.82 2.92
CA MET A 121 4.01 -20.56 2.43
C MET A 121 4.34 -21.27 1.11
N LEU A 122 3.65 -22.37 0.79
CA LEU A 122 3.82 -23.12 -0.46
C LEU A 122 3.15 -22.44 -1.66
N SER A 123 2.29 -21.45 -1.45
CA SER A 123 1.54 -20.79 -2.53
C SER A 123 2.41 -19.80 -3.27
N ASP A 124 2.36 -19.83 -4.61
CA ASP A 124 3.03 -18.85 -5.49
C ASP A 124 2.08 -17.72 -5.93
N THR A 125 0.98 -17.52 -5.20
CA THR A 125 0.01 -16.47 -5.49
C THR A 125 0.40 -15.15 -4.84
N ARG A 126 0.04 -14.04 -5.50
CA ARG A 126 0.19 -12.69 -4.93
C ARG A 126 -0.57 -12.54 -3.61
N GLU A 127 -1.73 -13.19 -3.48
CA GLU A 127 -2.55 -13.21 -2.26
C GLU A 127 -1.77 -13.75 -1.06
N ALA A 128 -0.99 -14.82 -1.24
CA ALA A 128 -0.15 -15.39 -0.21
C ALA A 128 1.00 -14.45 0.16
N ALA A 129 1.70 -13.88 -0.83
CA ALA A 129 2.74 -12.89 -0.59
C ALA A 129 2.20 -11.66 0.17
N ILE A 130 1.03 -11.13 -0.20
CA ILE A 130 0.36 -10.02 0.51
C ILE A 130 0.01 -10.43 1.94
N PHE A 131 -0.45 -11.66 2.15
CA PHE A 131 -0.74 -12.17 3.48
C PHE A 131 0.51 -12.17 4.36
N PHE A 132 1.64 -12.68 3.86
CA PHE A 132 2.88 -12.72 4.63
C PHE A 132 3.49 -11.34 4.85
N GLU A 133 3.40 -10.43 3.88
CA GLU A 133 3.82 -9.03 4.03
C GLU A 133 3.07 -8.35 5.17
N LYS A 134 1.74 -8.49 5.21
CA LYS A 134 0.91 -7.84 6.23
C LYS A 134 1.05 -8.42 7.63
N ASN A 135 1.49 -9.67 7.75
CA ASN A 135 1.58 -10.38 9.03
C ASN A 135 3.03 -10.62 9.50
N GLY A 136 4.01 -9.94 8.90
CA GLY A 136 5.42 -10.02 9.32
C GLY A 136 6.09 -11.38 9.01
N GLY A 137 5.58 -12.12 8.03
CA GLY A 137 6.07 -13.45 7.65
C GLY A 137 6.81 -13.50 6.31
N LEU A 138 7.03 -12.36 5.63
CA LEU A 138 7.57 -12.33 4.27
C LEU A 138 8.99 -12.91 4.19
N ASP A 139 9.85 -12.66 5.18
CA ASP A 139 11.21 -13.23 5.21
C ASP A 139 11.21 -14.75 5.25
N SER A 140 10.30 -15.35 6.02
CA SER A 140 10.16 -16.82 6.07
C SER A 140 9.61 -17.37 4.76
N TYR A 141 8.64 -16.67 4.16
CA TYR A 141 8.08 -17.00 2.86
C TYR A 141 9.13 -16.95 1.72
N ALA A 142 10.00 -15.95 1.76
CA ALA A 142 11.10 -15.78 0.82
C ALA A 142 12.20 -16.83 1.02
N LYS A 143 12.60 -17.08 2.28
CA LYS A 143 13.62 -18.07 2.64
C LYS A 143 13.26 -19.48 2.15
N LEU A 144 11.99 -19.86 2.22
CA LEU A 144 11.52 -21.16 1.72
C LEU A 144 11.81 -21.35 0.21
N ARG A 145 11.91 -20.25 -0.55
CA ARG A 145 12.21 -20.21 -1.99
C ARG A 145 13.68 -19.90 -2.30
N GLY A 146 14.53 -19.72 -1.28
CA GLY A 146 15.91 -19.25 -1.50
C GLY A 146 15.99 -17.81 -2.01
N MET A 147 14.95 -17.00 -1.78
CA MET A 147 14.86 -15.60 -2.19
C MET A 147 14.95 -14.67 -0.97
N THR A 148 15.24 -13.40 -1.21
CA THR A 148 15.09 -12.33 -0.21
C THR A 148 13.66 -11.79 -0.21
N ALA A 149 13.23 -11.14 0.89
CA ALA A 149 11.94 -10.46 0.92
C ALA A 149 11.81 -9.41 -0.21
N GLU A 150 12.90 -8.68 -0.50
CA GLU A 150 12.98 -7.73 -1.64
C GLU A 150 12.67 -8.41 -2.97
N GLN A 151 13.30 -9.55 -3.26
CA GLN A 151 13.03 -10.31 -4.48
C GLN A 151 11.57 -10.80 -4.55
N ILE A 152 10.96 -11.20 -3.43
CA ILE A 152 9.54 -11.58 -3.41
C ILE A 152 8.64 -10.39 -3.71
N ARG A 153 8.94 -9.21 -3.14
CA ARG A 153 8.18 -8.00 -3.44
C ARG A 153 8.22 -7.69 -4.93
N ASP A 154 9.42 -7.67 -5.51
CA ASP A 154 9.62 -7.31 -6.92
C ASP A 154 8.92 -8.28 -7.87
N SER A 155 8.92 -9.58 -7.57
CA SER A 155 8.37 -10.62 -8.46
C SER A 155 6.90 -10.99 -8.22
N PHE A 156 6.42 -10.99 -6.97
CA PHE A 156 5.02 -11.39 -6.67
C PHE A 156 4.13 -10.18 -6.41
N LEU A 157 4.63 -9.16 -5.70
CA LEU A 157 3.81 -8.04 -5.26
C LEU A 157 3.75 -6.90 -6.28
N PHE A 158 4.87 -6.63 -6.94
CA PHE A 158 5.08 -5.44 -7.77
C PHE A 158 5.23 -5.75 -9.26
N ASP A 159 5.34 -7.01 -9.66
CA ASP A 159 5.25 -7.41 -11.06
C ASP A 159 3.79 -7.67 -11.44
N PHE A 160 3.30 -6.95 -12.46
CA PHE A 160 1.97 -7.08 -13.02
C PHE A 160 2.00 -7.50 -14.50
N GLY A 161 3.15 -7.96 -15.01
CA GLY A 161 3.34 -8.45 -16.37
C GLY A 161 3.33 -7.34 -17.43
N PHE A 162 3.64 -6.11 -17.04
CA PHE A 162 3.84 -5.01 -17.99
C PHE A 162 5.24 -5.09 -18.59
N ASP A 163 5.35 -4.74 -19.87
CA ASP A 163 6.64 -4.50 -20.51
C ASP A 163 7.25 -3.15 -20.06
N GLU A 164 8.45 -2.86 -20.56
CA GLU A 164 9.19 -1.61 -20.28
C GLU A 164 8.44 -0.34 -20.69
N ASN A 165 7.47 -0.43 -21.60
CA ASN A 165 6.62 0.68 -22.02
C ASN A 165 5.32 0.78 -21.20
N GLY A 166 5.20 -0.02 -20.13
CA GLY A 166 4.02 -0.06 -19.28
C GLY A 166 2.81 -0.72 -19.93
N VAL A 167 3.01 -1.58 -20.94
CA VAL A 167 1.95 -2.26 -21.68
C VAL A 167 1.98 -3.76 -21.39
N ARG A 168 0.80 -4.33 -21.10
CA ARG A 168 0.58 -5.77 -21.04
C ARG A 168 -0.34 -6.18 -22.18
N ARG A 169 0.05 -7.19 -22.95
CA ARG A 169 -0.70 -7.69 -24.11
C ARG A 169 -1.45 -8.97 -23.75
N PHE A 170 -2.72 -9.02 -24.10
CA PHE A 170 -3.56 -10.21 -23.97
C PHE A 170 -3.99 -10.68 -25.34
N GLU A 171 -3.47 -11.84 -25.75
CA GLU A 171 -3.88 -12.52 -26.97
C GLU A 171 -5.26 -13.14 -26.75
N LEU A 172 -6.26 -12.70 -27.54
CA LEU A 172 -7.63 -13.19 -27.43
C LEU A 172 -8.01 -14.08 -28.63
N GLY A 173 -7.06 -14.51 -29.45
CA GLY A 173 -7.32 -15.18 -30.72
C GLY A 173 -7.20 -14.20 -31.88
N ASN A 174 -8.32 -13.74 -32.44
CA ASN A 174 -8.29 -12.83 -33.60
C ASN A 174 -8.08 -11.35 -33.25
N THR A 175 -7.84 -11.02 -31.98
CA THR A 175 -7.52 -9.65 -31.55
C THR A 175 -6.54 -9.69 -30.38
N VAL A 176 -5.75 -8.62 -30.26
CA VAL A 176 -4.87 -8.36 -29.11
C VAL A 176 -5.45 -7.20 -28.33
N LEU A 177 -5.59 -7.39 -27.02
CA LEU A 177 -5.95 -6.32 -26.10
C LEU A 177 -4.67 -5.80 -25.42
N GLU A 178 -4.32 -4.54 -25.67
CA GLU A 178 -3.24 -3.87 -24.94
C GLU A 178 -3.82 -3.19 -23.70
N VAL A 179 -3.21 -3.44 -22.54
CA VAL A 179 -3.57 -2.85 -21.26
C VAL A 179 -2.41 -2.01 -20.76
N ARG A 180 -2.65 -0.72 -20.47
CA ARG A 180 -1.63 0.23 -20.02
C ARG A 180 -1.89 0.70 -18.60
N LEU A 181 -0.85 0.73 -17.77
CA LEU A 181 -0.91 1.34 -16.44
C LEU A 181 -0.75 2.87 -16.55
N GLN A 182 -1.69 3.61 -15.97
CA GLN A 182 -1.65 5.06 -15.89
C GLN A 182 -1.04 5.55 -14.57
N LYS A 183 -0.61 6.81 -14.53
CA LYS A 183 -0.02 7.47 -13.35
C LYS A 183 -1.00 7.54 -12.17
N ASP A 184 -2.31 7.52 -12.43
CA ASP A 184 -3.37 7.45 -11.43
C ASP A 184 -3.73 6.00 -10.99
N LEU A 185 -2.88 5.03 -11.38
CA LEU A 185 -3.00 3.60 -11.12
C LEU A 185 -4.20 2.92 -11.80
N LYS A 186 -4.84 3.58 -12.78
CA LYS A 186 -5.88 2.95 -13.60
C LYS A 186 -5.27 2.15 -14.74
N LEU A 187 -6.09 1.21 -15.24
CA LEU A 187 -5.77 0.40 -16.40
C LEU A 187 -6.63 0.84 -17.57
N ASP A 188 -5.98 1.43 -18.57
CA ASP A 188 -6.60 1.72 -19.86
C ASP A 188 -6.43 0.52 -20.78
N MET A 189 -7.38 0.33 -21.70
CA MET A 189 -7.35 -0.81 -22.61
C MET A 189 -7.61 -0.36 -24.05
N PHE A 190 -6.84 -0.92 -24.97
CA PHE A 190 -6.89 -0.64 -26.40
C PHE A 190 -7.04 -1.93 -27.19
N ASP A 191 -8.10 -2.01 -28.01
CA ASP A 191 -8.36 -3.14 -28.91
C ASP A 191 -7.63 -2.88 -30.22
N THR A 192 -6.56 -3.65 -30.47
CA THR A 192 -5.68 -3.47 -31.64
C THR A 192 -6.37 -3.76 -32.96
N ASN A 193 -7.35 -4.66 -32.98
CA ASN A 193 -8.10 -4.95 -34.21
C ASN A 193 -9.09 -3.82 -34.54
N LYS A 194 -9.76 -3.27 -33.52
CA LYS A 194 -10.71 -2.16 -33.71
C LYS A 194 -10.05 -0.78 -33.71
N GLN A 195 -8.76 -0.70 -33.42
CA GLN A 195 -7.98 0.53 -33.33
C GLN A 195 -8.64 1.58 -32.42
N LYS A 196 -9.15 1.16 -31.26
CA LYS A 196 -9.83 2.06 -30.33
C LYS A 196 -9.72 1.65 -28.87
N ALA A 197 -9.84 2.64 -28.00
CA ALA A 197 -9.98 2.43 -26.56
C ALA A 197 -11.28 1.69 -26.22
N VAL A 198 -11.21 0.75 -25.28
CA VAL A 198 -12.35 -0.07 -24.83
C VAL A 198 -12.42 -0.12 -23.30
N LYS A 199 -13.63 -0.19 -22.75
CA LYS A 199 -13.85 -0.26 -21.29
C LYS A 199 -13.90 -1.69 -20.75
N THR A 200 -14.07 -2.67 -21.63
CA THR A 200 -14.17 -4.10 -21.29
C THR A 200 -13.34 -4.94 -22.25
N VAL A 201 -12.96 -6.15 -21.82
CA VAL A 201 -12.31 -7.14 -22.70
C VAL A 201 -13.22 -7.41 -23.90
N PRO A 202 -12.71 -7.35 -25.15
CA PRO A 202 -13.48 -7.66 -26.34
C PRO A 202 -13.96 -9.10 -26.35
N LYS A 203 -15.28 -9.32 -26.44
CA LYS A 203 -15.87 -10.67 -26.55
C LYS A 203 -15.98 -11.15 -28.00
N THR A 204 -16.24 -10.24 -28.94
CA THR A 204 -16.46 -10.57 -30.35
C THR A 204 -15.17 -11.05 -30.99
N GLY A 205 -15.17 -12.27 -31.55
CA GLY A 205 -13.99 -12.85 -32.22
C GLY A 205 -12.90 -13.35 -31.27
N ALA A 206 -13.15 -13.31 -29.96
CA ALA A 206 -12.24 -13.85 -28.97
C ALA A 206 -12.49 -15.34 -28.74
N ASP A 207 -11.43 -16.11 -28.54
CA ASP A 207 -11.53 -17.46 -28.00
C ASP A 207 -12.18 -17.41 -26.60
N PRO A 208 -13.21 -18.25 -26.30
CA PRO A 208 -13.91 -18.20 -25.03
C PRO A 208 -13.02 -18.40 -23.79
N ALA A 209 -12.00 -19.26 -23.87
CA ALA A 209 -11.11 -19.54 -22.75
C ALA A 209 -10.13 -18.37 -22.54
N LEU A 210 -9.52 -17.86 -23.62
CA LEU A 210 -8.62 -16.69 -23.56
C LEU A 210 -9.35 -15.43 -23.09
N TYR A 211 -10.59 -15.21 -23.57
CA TYR A 211 -11.44 -14.12 -23.11
C TYR A 211 -11.67 -14.17 -21.59
N GLN A 212 -12.01 -15.35 -21.06
CA GLN A 212 -12.30 -15.51 -19.64
C GLN A 212 -11.03 -15.34 -18.81
N LEU A 213 -9.90 -15.89 -19.26
CA LEU A 213 -8.59 -15.71 -18.62
C LEU A 213 -8.20 -14.23 -18.54
N ALA A 214 -8.22 -13.50 -19.66
CA ALA A 214 -7.88 -12.08 -19.70
C ALA A 214 -8.79 -11.24 -18.80
N LYS A 215 -10.10 -11.56 -18.78
CA LYS A 215 -11.06 -10.89 -17.90
C LYS A 215 -10.72 -11.09 -16.42
N ASP A 216 -10.37 -12.31 -16.02
CA ASP A 216 -10.04 -12.65 -14.65
C ASP A 216 -8.70 -12.03 -14.23
N GLU A 217 -7.68 -12.06 -15.09
CA GLU A 217 -6.38 -11.44 -14.83
C GLU A 217 -6.48 -9.91 -14.71
N ILE A 218 -7.22 -9.23 -15.60
CA ILE A 218 -7.41 -7.77 -15.52
C ILE A 218 -8.19 -7.40 -14.25
N ALA A 219 -9.17 -8.20 -13.85
CA ALA A 219 -9.90 -7.99 -12.60
C ALA A 219 -8.98 -8.16 -11.38
N ASP A 220 -8.09 -9.17 -11.40
CA ASP A 220 -7.07 -9.37 -10.38
C ASP A 220 -6.11 -8.17 -10.28
N MET A 221 -5.55 -7.75 -11.42
CA MET A 221 -4.65 -6.60 -11.51
C MET A 221 -5.30 -5.35 -10.89
N ARG A 222 -6.54 -5.01 -11.28
CA ARG A 222 -7.27 -3.86 -10.71
C ARG A 222 -7.44 -3.97 -9.19
N SER A 223 -7.68 -5.17 -8.66
CA SER A 223 -7.83 -5.38 -7.22
C SER A 223 -6.49 -5.26 -6.47
N ASN A 224 -5.41 -5.71 -7.09
CA ASN A 224 -4.12 -5.86 -6.43
C ASN A 224 -3.17 -4.67 -6.62
N ILE A 225 -3.25 -3.90 -7.72
CA ILE A 225 -2.45 -2.68 -7.96
C ILE A 225 -2.59 -1.69 -6.80
N LYS A 226 -3.81 -1.43 -6.33
CA LYS A 226 -4.02 -0.50 -5.21
C LYS A 226 -3.39 -0.98 -3.90
N LYS A 227 -3.38 -2.30 -3.68
CA LYS A 227 -2.79 -2.90 -2.47
C LYS A 227 -1.27 -2.84 -2.55
N ALA A 228 -0.70 -3.22 -3.69
CA ALA A 228 0.72 -3.10 -3.98
C ALA A 228 1.20 -1.66 -3.83
N TYR A 229 0.44 -0.70 -4.39
CA TYR A 229 0.73 0.72 -4.25
C TYR A 229 0.73 1.14 -2.78
N THR A 230 -0.28 0.72 -2.00
CA THR A 230 -0.34 1.04 -0.57
C THR A 230 0.86 0.47 0.19
N ILE A 231 1.27 -0.76 -0.10
CA ILE A 231 2.45 -1.38 0.52
C ILE A 231 3.70 -0.57 0.17
N ARG A 232 3.97 -0.35 -1.12
CA ARG A 232 5.19 0.34 -1.57
C ARG A 232 5.22 1.81 -1.17
N LYS A 233 4.07 2.49 -1.18
CA LYS A 233 3.94 3.88 -0.68
C LYS A 233 4.45 3.99 0.75
N TRP A 234 4.03 3.09 1.64
CA TRP A 234 4.43 3.17 3.05
C TRP A 234 5.87 2.73 3.28
N GLU A 235 6.37 1.76 2.51
CA GLU A 235 7.81 1.45 2.51
C GLU A 235 8.65 2.65 2.06
N LEU A 236 8.24 3.34 1.01
CA LEU A 236 8.94 4.54 0.51
C LEU A 236 8.82 5.71 1.48
N PHE A 237 7.68 5.83 2.17
CA PHE A 237 7.52 6.81 3.24
C PHE A 237 8.49 6.53 4.40
N ASP A 238 8.62 5.27 4.82
CA ASP A 238 9.58 4.89 5.86
C ASP A 238 11.02 5.20 5.38
N CYS A 239 11.35 4.89 4.13
CA CYS A 239 12.64 5.24 3.52
C CYS A 239 12.89 6.76 3.46
N TYR A 240 11.85 7.54 3.16
CA TYR A 240 11.88 9.01 3.11
C TYR A 240 12.21 9.58 4.49
N ILE A 241 11.59 9.06 5.54
CA ILE A 241 11.80 9.51 6.92
C ILE A 241 13.16 9.06 7.47
N GLU A 242 13.58 7.83 7.15
CA GLU A 242 14.83 7.23 7.65
C GLU A 242 16.07 7.61 6.84
N LYS A 243 15.89 8.36 5.74
CA LYS A 243 16.96 8.72 4.80
C LYS A 243 17.66 7.46 4.27
N THR A 244 16.87 6.46 3.91
CA THR A 244 17.38 5.20 3.36
C THR A 244 18.14 5.45 2.07
N VAL A 245 19.29 4.78 1.97
CA VAL A 245 20.23 4.92 0.86
C VAL A 245 20.05 3.76 -0.12
N PHE A 246 19.87 4.09 -1.40
CA PHE A 246 19.76 3.14 -2.49
C PHE A 246 21.04 3.16 -3.34
N SER A 247 21.54 1.99 -3.72
CA SER A 247 22.58 1.89 -4.76
C SER A 247 21.96 2.25 -6.12
N PRO A 248 22.65 3.03 -6.98
CA PRO A 248 22.15 3.39 -8.31
C PRO A 248 21.71 2.21 -9.16
N GLU A 249 22.44 1.10 -9.10
CA GLU A 249 22.18 -0.10 -9.90
C GLU A 249 20.84 -0.73 -9.51
N LYS A 250 20.66 -1.02 -8.21
CA LYS A 250 19.39 -1.58 -7.71
C LYS A 250 18.23 -0.62 -7.91
N TRP A 251 18.44 0.68 -7.67
CA TRP A 251 17.40 1.68 -7.87
C TRP A 251 16.93 1.68 -9.34
N SER A 252 17.88 1.67 -10.28
CA SER A 252 17.58 1.63 -11.71
C SER A 252 16.89 0.33 -12.12
N GLU A 253 17.36 -0.80 -11.59
CA GLU A 253 16.75 -2.11 -11.85
C GLU A 253 15.29 -2.17 -11.37
N SER A 254 15.01 -1.67 -10.17
CA SER A 254 13.64 -1.66 -9.63
C SER A 254 12.75 -0.63 -10.31
N TYR A 255 13.22 0.60 -10.55
CA TYR A 255 12.35 1.71 -10.92
C TYR A 255 12.33 2.07 -12.41
N LEU A 256 13.32 1.63 -13.18
CA LEU A 256 13.34 1.88 -14.64
C LEU A 256 12.87 0.67 -15.44
N LYS A 257 12.98 -0.55 -14.89
CA LYS A 257 12.58 -1.77 -15.61
C LYS A 257 11.19 -2.29 -15.23
N ASN A 258 10.67 -1.92 -14.05
CA ASN A 258 9.32 -2.31 -13.62
C ASN A 258 8.36 -1.13 -13.79
N ALA A 259 7.44 -1.23 -14.74
CA ALA A 259 6.50 -0.17 -15.06
C ALA A 259 5.59 0.25 -13.87
N PHE A 260 5.24 -0.68 -12.98
CA PHE A 260 4.44 -0.34 -11.80
C PHE A 260 5.26 0.47 -10.78
N LEU A 261 6.50 0.08 -10.52
CA LEU A 261 7.40 0.83 -9.63
C LEU A 261 7.81 2.17 -10.26
N HIS A 262 7.96 2.22 -11.58
CA HIS A 262 8.26 3.45 -12.32
C HIS A 262 7.24 4.56 -12.04
N VAL A 263 5.95 4.24 -12.02
CA VAL A 263 4.89 5.21 -11.66
C VAL A 263 5.14 5.81 -10.28
N LEU A 264 5.52 5.00 -9.28
CA LEU A 264 5.84 5.50 -7.94
C LEU A 264 7.09 6.37 -7.93
N ALA A 265 8.11 6.03 -8.71
CA ALA A 265 9.33 6.83 -8.82
C ALA A 265 9.11 8.17 -9.52
N GLU A 266 8.25 8.22 -10.54
CA GLU A 266 7.85 9.46 -11.23
C GLU A 266 7.04 10.39 -10.31
N LEU A 267 6.27 9.81 -9.37
CA LEU A 267 5.51 10.57 -8.38
C LEU A 267 6.36 11.04 -7.19
N LEU A 268 7.68 10.86 -7.19
CA LEU A 268 8.55 11.22 -6.08
C LEU A 268 9.79 11.98 -6.56
N VAL A 269 10.31 12.87 -5.72
CA VAL A 269 11.59 13.54 -5.98
C VAL A 269 12.72 12.75 -5.32
N TRP A 270 13.73 12.43 -6.10
CA TRP A 270 14.93 11.73 -5.69
C TRP A 270 16.09 12.72 -5.63
N GLN A 271 17.13 12.36 -4.90
CA GLN A 271 18.32 13.17 -4.75
C GLN A 271 19.58 12.30 -4.84
N GLN A 272 20.57 12.80 -5.55
CA GLN A 272 21.90 12.21 -5.66
C GLN A 272 22.91 13.36 -5.73
N GLU A 273 23.94 13.31 -4.87
CA GLU A 273 24.99 14.34 -4.78
C GLU A 273 24.47 15.79 -4.65
N GLY A 274 23.37 15.97 -3.92
CA GLY A 274 22.75 17.29 -3.73
C GLY A 274 21.91 17.78 -4.90
N LYS A 275 21.84 17.06 -6.03
CA LYS A 275 20.95 17.35 -7.16
C LYS A 275 19.66 16.55 -7.04
N THR A 276 18.54 17.18 -7.38
CA THR A 276 17.21 16.56 -7.33
C THR A 276 16.74 16.17 -8.73
N PHE A 277 16.01 15.05 -8.83
CA PHE A 277 15.47 14.54 -10.10
C PHE A 277 14.22 13.69 -9.87
N THR A 278 13.47 13.39 -10.93
CA THR A 278 12.39 12.39 -10.94
C THR A 278 12.47 11.50 -12.18
N CYS A 279 11.68 10.43 -12.23
CA CYS A 279 11.44 9.68 -13.45
C CYS A 279 10.42 10.37 -14.35
N SER A 280 10.54 10.16 -15.65
CA SER A 280 9.56 10.52 -16.68
C SER A 280 9.55 9.44 -17.78
N ASP A 281 8.57 9.53 -18.68
CA ASP A 281 8.46 8.62 -19.84
C ASP A 281 9.73 8.65 -20.74
N GLY A 282 10.49 9.75 -20.74
CA GLY A 282 11.70 9.93 -21.55
C GLY A 282 13.02 9.68 -20.81
N GLY A 283 12.99 9.24 -19.56
CA GLY A 283 14.18 9.10 -18.71
C GLY A 283 14.09 9.97 -17.45
N LEU A 284 15.24 10.28 -16.86
CA LEU A 284 15.28 11.07 -15.63
C LEU A 284 15.37 12.56 -15.96
N VAL A 285 14.66 13.38 -15.19
CA VAL A 285 14.61 14.83 -15.41
C VAL A 285 14.71 15.61 -14.11
N THR A 286 15.20 16.84 -14.20
CA THR A 286 15.15 17.86 -13.14
C THR A 286 13.82 18.65 -13.20
N ALA A 287 13.58 19.54 -12.22
CA ALA A 287 12.33 20.29 -12.12
C ALA A 287 12.04 21.23 -13.31
N ASP A 288 13.08 21.62 -14.04
CA ASP A 288 13.05 22.45 -15.26
C ASP A 288 13.02 21.63 -16.56
N ASP A 289 12.71 20.33 -16.47
CA ASP A 289 12.67 19.39 -17.60
C ASP A 289 14.02 19.15 -18.30
N ALA A 290 15.14 19.50 -17.66
CA ALA A 290 16.45 19.13 -18.18
C ALA A 290 16.75 17.64 -17.92
N GLU A 291 17.42 16.99 -18.87
CA GLU A 291 17.82 15.58 -18.74
C GLU A 291 18.80 15.39 -17.58
N TYR A 292 18.55 14.36 -16.77
CA TYR A 292 19.38 13.97 -15.64
C TYR A 292 20.03 12.62 -15.90
N ALA A 293 21.34 12.52 -15.66
CA ALA A 293 22.09 11.27 -15.73
C ALA A 293 22.52 10.83 -14.33
N LEU A 294 22.27 9.56 -13.99
CA LEU A 294 22.71 8.98 -12.71
C LEU A 294 24.24 8.91 -12.65
N SER A 295 24.80 9.23 -11.49
CA SER A 295 26.17 8.89 -11.13
C SER A 295 26.25 7.54 -10.40
N ASP A 296 27.47 7.13 -10.03
CA ASP A 296 27.75 5.95 -9.20
C ASP A 296 27.45 6.16 -7.70
N LYS A 297 27.05 7.38 -7.31
CA LYS A 297 26.80 7.73 -5.91
C LYS A 297 25.43 7.28 -5.43
N PRO A 298 25.26 7.06 -4.13
CA PRO A 298 23.99 6.60 -3.63
C PRO A 298 22.84 7.60 -3.84
N ILE A 299 21.65 7.07 -4.08
CA ILE A 299 20.40 7.80 -4.28
C ILE A 299 19.61 7.77 -2.97
N ILE A 300 18.94 8.88 -2.64
CA ILE A 300 17.98 8.97 -1.52
C ILE A 300 16.69 9.62 -2.02
N LEU A 301 15.61 9.51 -1.24
CA LEU A 301 14.45 10.39 -1.43
C LEU A 301 14.80 11.80 -0.94
N ALA A 302 14.54 12.78 -1.80
CA ALA A 302 14.73 14.20 -1.51
C ALA A 302 13.77 14.62 -0.39
N HIS A 303 14.21 15.57 0.45
CA HIS A 303 13.43 16.05 1.58
C HIS A 303 13.53 17.58 1.68
N PRO A 304 12.42 18.32 1.87
CA PRO A 304 12.44 19.79 1.88
C PRO A 304 13.42 20.42 2.88
N MET A 305 13.62 19.81 4.05
CA MET A 305 14.65 20.23 5.03
C MET A 305 16.09 20.25 4.49
N GLU A 306 16.35 19.55 3.39
CA GLU A 306 17.68 19.36 2.79
C GLU A 306 17.75 19.96 1.37
N MET A 307 16.75 20.75 0.99
CA MET A 307 16.62 21.39 -0.32
C MET A 307 16.52 22.92 -0.15
N ASP A 308 16.94 23.65 -1.18
CA ASP A 308 16.71 25.09 -1.25
C ASP A 308 15.23 25.39 -1.51
N LYS A 309 14.73 26.53 -0.99
CA LYS A 309 13.31 26.91 -1.10
C LYS A 309 12.87 27.05 -2.56
N GLU A 310 13.77 27.55 -3.41
CA GLU A 310 13.55 27.72 -4.83
C GLU A 310 13.40 26.37 -5.54
N ASP A 311 14.18 25.36 -5.14
CA ASP A 311 14.10 24.01 -5.69
C ASP A 311 12.80 23.32 -5.26
N VAL A 312 12.42 23.44 -3.97
CA VAL A 312 11.11 22.97 -3.48
C VAL A 312 9.97 23.60 -4.29
N ALA A 313 9.99 24.92 -4.49
CA ALA A 313 8.99 25.62 -5.28
C ALA A 313 8.98 25.20 -6.76
N ALA A 314 10.15 24.91 -7.35
CA ALA A 314 10.26 24.40 -8.70
C ALA A 314 9.58 23.02 -8.84
N TRP A 315 9.84 22.09 -7.90
CA TRP A 315 9.17 20.79 -7.88
C TRP A 315 7.67 20.89 -7.65
N GLN A 316 7.22 21.74 -6.72
CA GLN A 316 5.78 21.98 -6.52
C GLN A 316 5.11 22.43 -7.83
N ARG A 317 5.72 23.37 -8.57
CA ARG A 317 5.23 23.79 -9.89
C ARG A 317 5.25 22.63 -10.90
N TYR A 318 6.31 21.83 -10.93
CA TYR A 318 6.42 20.67 -11.82
C TYR A 318 5.24 19.69 -11.64
N TYR A 319 4.92 19.31 -10.39
CA TYR A 319 3.83 18.40 -10.10
C TYR A 319 2.45 19.02 -10.35
N THR A 320 2.24 20.29 -9.97
CA THR A 320 0.97 21.00 -10.20
C THR A 320 0.68 21.18 -11.68
N ALA A 321 1.66 21.61 -12.49
CA ALA A 321 1.50 21.81 -13.94
C ALA A 321 1.12 20.53 -14.68
N ARG A 322 1.54 19.36 -14.15
CA ARG A 322 1.27 18.03 -14.72
C ARG A 322 0.07 17.32 -14.10
N GLY A 323 -0.60 17.93 -13.11
CA GLY A 323 -1.70 17.31 -12.39
C GLY A 323 -1.29 16.04 -11.62
N LEU A 324 -0.01 15.89 -11.30
CA LEU A 324 0.54 14.73 -10.61
C LEU A 324 0.36 14.87 -9.09
N LYS A 325 0.09 13.75 -8.41
CA LYS A 325 -0.13 13.71 -6.96
C LYS A 325 0.87 12.78 -6.31
N GLN A 326 1.74 13.32 -5.45
CA GLN A 326 2.73 12.49 -4.77
C GLN A 326 2.06 11.53 -3.76
N PRO A 327 2.68 10.37 -3.48
CA PRO A 327 2.12 9.36 -2.58
C PRO A 327 1.95 9.87 -1.14
N PHE A 328 2.81 10.79 -0.72
CA PHE A 328 2.78 11.50 0.56
C PHE A 328 3.27 12.94 0.32
N GLU A 329 3.18 13.80 1.32
CA GLU A 329 3.36 15.25 1.13
C GLU A 329 4.70 15.64 0.51
N GLN A 330 5.79 14.91 0.78
CA GLN A 330 7.15 15.17 0.27
C GLN A 330 7.47 16.64 0.01
N VAL A 331 7.34 17.17 -1.23
CA VAL A 331 7.69 18.58 -1.52
C VAL A 331 6.70 19.61 -0.95
N TRP A 332 5.54 19.17 -0.49
CA TRP A 332 4.55 19.94 0.26
C TRP A 332 4.65 19.75 1.77
N GLU A 333 5.61 18.96 2.28
CA GLU A 333 5.82 18.83 3.72
C GLU A 333 6.34 20.17 4.28
N PRO A 334 5.64 20.78 5.27
CA PRO A 334 6.12 22.01 5.89
C PRO A 334 7.44 21.77 6.63
N VAL A 335 8.43 22.63 6.38
CA VAL A 335 9.69 22.67 7.12
C VAL A 335 9.55 23.62 8.30
N ARG A 336 9.87 23.13 9.50
CA ARG A 336 9.86 23.92 10.73
C ARG A 336 11.28 24.18 11.21
N GLU A 337 11.46 25.32 11.86
CA GLU A 337 12.73 25.69 12.50
C GLU A 337 12.81 25.12 13.91
N ALA A 338 13.87 24.36 14.21
CA ALA A 338 14.03 23.71 15.51
C ALA A 338 13.97 24.70 16.69
N SER A 339 14.49 25.90 16.49
CA SER A 339 14.52 26.99 17.49
C SER A 339 13.15 27.56 17.82
N GLN A 340 12.15 27.34 16.96
CA GLN A 340 10.76 27.80 17.17
C GLN A 340 9.90 26.77 17.92
N ILE A 341 10.40 25.55 18.13
CA ILE A 341 9.65 24.48 18.79
C ILE A 341 9.82 24.58 20.30
N LYS A 342 8.91 25.33 20.93
CA LYS A 342 8.86 25.48 22.39
C LYS A 342 8.30 24.22 23.07
N PRO A 343 8.76 23.89 24.30
CA PRO A 343 8.24 22.74 25.03
C PRO A 343 6.73 22.74 25.23
N ASP A 344 6.14 23.91 25.43
CA ASP A 344 4.71 24.13 25.71
C ASP A 344 3.87 24.40 24.45
N ARG A 345 4.41 24.14 23.24
CA ARG A 345 3.78 24.50 21.95
C ARG A 345 2.31 24.08 21.79
N TYR A 346 1.91 22.99 22.45
CA TYR A 346 0.55 22.43 22.37
C TYR A 346 -0.19 22.43 23.72
N ALA A 347 0.37 23.05 24.75
CA ALA A 347 -0.23 23.11 26.07
C ALA A 347 -1.57 23.87 26.00
N GLY A 348 -2.58 23.38 26.71
CA GLY A 348 -3.91 23.99 26.73
C GLY A 348 -4.75 23.78 25.47
N ILE A 349 -4.31 22.94 24.52
CA ILE A 349 -5.04 22.64 23.29
C ILE A 349 -5.57 21.19 23.33
N PRO A 350 -6.89 20.98 23.49
CA PRO A 350 -7.50 19.66 23.43
C PRO A 350 -7.43 19.06 22.02
N ILE A 351 -6.79 17.90 21.88
CA ILE A 351 -6.66 17.11 20.65
C ILE A 351 -7.58 15.88 20.75
N PRO A 352 -8.56 15.73 19.84
CA PRO A 352 -9.35 14.51 19.74
C PRO A 352 -8.47 13.29 19.50
N VAL A 353 -8.58 12.28 20.36
CA VAL A 353 -7.71 11.11 20.28
C VAL A 353 -7.95 10.28 19.01
N VAL A 354 -9.13 10.41 18.40
CA VAL A 354 -9.41 9.81 17.08
C VAL A 354 -8.43 10.28 16.00
N TYR A 355 -7.85 11.49 16.10
CA TYR A 355 -6.84 11.99 15.16
C TYR A 355 -5.45 11.39 15.39
N LEU A 356 -5.22 10.77 16.55
CA LEU A 356 -3.98 10.08 16.89
C LEU A 356 -4.09 8.57 16.63
N ARG A 357 -5.31 8.04 16.43
CA ARG A 357 -5.52 6.66 15.97
C ARG A 357 -4.95 6.51 14.56
N HIS A 358 -4.28 5.39 14.30
CA HIS A 358 -3.66 5.09 13.00
C HIS A 358 -2.48 6.00 12.61
N ALA A 359 -1.91 6.71 13.60
CA ALA A 359 -0.73 7.56 13.42
C ALA A 359 0.59 6.79 13.68
N GLU A 360 0.56 5.47 13.82
CA GLU A 360 1.72 4.64 14.16
C GLU A 360 2.78 4.70 13.05
N ARG A 361 2.35 4.84 11.78
CA ARG A 361 3.25 5.10 10.64
C ARG A 361 4.02 6.42 10.76
N ARG A 362 3.47 7.40 11.48
CA ARG A 362 4.17 8.65 11.82
C ARG A 362 5.01 8.53 13.08
N GLY A 363 5.04 7.35 13.70
CA GLY A 363 5.72 7.09 14.96
C GLY A 363 4.96 7.61 16.17
N ILE A 364 3.64 7.81 16.07
CA ILE A 364 2.78 8.23 17.18
C ILE A 364 1.97 7.01 17.62
N SER A 365 2.14 6.58 18.85
CA SER A 365 1.31 5.55 19.48
C SER A 365 0.43 6.19 20.55
N CYS A 366 -0.88 5.92 20.48
CA CYS A 366 -1.82 6.38 21.49
C CYS A 366 -2.82 5.27 21.80
N ASP A 367 -2.55 4.55 22.89
CA ASP A 367 -3.36 3.41 23.29
C ASP A 367 -4.31 3.77 24.43
N TRP A 368 -5.53 3.21 24.30
CA TRP A 368 -6.56 3.20 25.32
C TRP A 368 -6.64 1.79 25.89
N TYR A 369 -6.29 1.61 27.15
CA TYR A 369 -6.65 0.39 27.86
C TYR A 369 -7.16 0.72 29.25
N TYR A 370 -8.29 0.09 29.57
CA TYR A 370 -8.80 0.03 30.93
C TYR A 370 -7.77 -0.75 31.75
N VAL A 371 -7.14 -0.11 32.72
CA VAL A 371 -6.26 -0.82 33.67
C VAL A 371 -7.13 -1.65 34.62
N ASN A 372 -8.35 -1.19 34.89
CA ASN A 372 -9.40 -1.86 35.65
C ASN A 372 -10.72 -1.06 35.54
N ASP A 373 -11.83 -1.58 36.07
CA ASP A 373 -13.17 -0.96 36.06
C ASP A 373 -13.24 0.47 36.68
N TYR A 374 -12.15 0.92 37.31
CA TYR A 374 -12.06 2.20 38.01
C TYR A 374 -10.85 3.06 37.61
N SER A 375 -10.00 2.61 36.67
CA SER A 375 -8.88 3.43 36.20
C SER A 375 -8.56 3.25 34.72
N ASN A 376 -8.44 4.38 34.03
CA ASN A 376 -7.92 4.47 32.68
C ASN A 376 -6.45 4.88 32.77
N SER A 377 -5.57 4.20 32.06
CA SER A 377 -4.23 4.71 31.80
C SER A 377 -4.14 5.08 30.33
N ARG A 378 -3.75 6.32 30.07
CA ARG A 378 -3.49 6.82 28.72
C ARG A 378 -1.99 6.84 28.50
N TYR A 379 -1.54 6.21 27.43
CA TYR A 379 -0.15 6.25 27.00
C TYR A 379 -0.07 6.97 25.66
N LEU A 380 0.65 8.09 25.62
CA LEU A 380 1.05 8.75 24.38
C LEU A 380 2.56 8.62 24.25
N ASP A 381 3.00 7.94 23.20
CA ASP A 381 4.40 7.86 22.81
C ASP A 381 4.60 8.42 21.41
N ILE A 382 5.70 9.13 21.24
CA ILE A 382 6.05 9.76 19.98
C ILE A 382 7.53 9.49 19.72
N ASN A 383 7.80 8.64 18.73
CA ASN A 383 9.15 8.26 18.32
C ASN A 383 10.00 9.51 18.06
N GLY A 384 11.10 9.63 18.81
CA GLY A 384 12.03 10.74 18.69
C GLY A 384 11.74 11.94 19.61
N PHE A 385 10.76 11.84 20.52
CA PHE A 385 10.41 12.90 21.45
C PHE A 385 10.42 12.45 22.92
N LYS A 386 10.65 13.41 23.81
CA LYS A 386 10.16 13.36 25.19
C LYS A 386 8.83 14.10 25.19
N VAL A 387 7.76 13.41 25.56
CA VAL A 387 6.40 13.94 25.55
C VAL A 387 5.73 13.73 26.89
N SER A 388 4.97 14.72 27.34
CA SER A 388 4.03 14.60 28.46
C SER A 388 2.66 14.99 27.95
N ALA A 389 1.69 14.11 28.12
CA ALA A 389 0.30 14.36 27.77
C ALA A 389 -0.60 14.13 28.97
N GLU A 390 -1.69 14.89 29.01
CA GLU A 390 -2.65 14.90 30.11
C GLU A 390 -4.05 14.72 29.56
N GLU A 391 -4.92 14.14 30.39
CA GLU A 391 -6.35 14.10 30.09
C GLU A 391 -6.94 15.50 30.18
N THR A 392 -7.88 15.80 29.28
CA THR A 392 -8.70 17.00 29.38
C THR A 392 -10.03 16.67 30.06
N ALA A 393 -10.72 17.69 30.59
CA ALA A 393 -12.09 17.55 31.08
C ALA A 393 -13.08 17.11 29.98
N GLU A 394 -12.74 17.39 28.71
CA GLU A 394 -13.49 16.91 27.56
C GLU A 394 -13.22 15.42 27.28
N GLN A 395 -14.28 14.65 27.12
CA GLN A 395 -14.21 13.22 26.80
C GLN A 395 -13.49 13.00 25.45
N ASP A 396 -12.72 11.91 25.35
CA ASP A 396 -11.99 11.50 24.14
C ASP A 396 -11.00 12.52 23.58
N LYS A 397 -10.57 13.48 24.40
CA LYS A 397 -9.51 14.44 24.10
C LYS A 397 -8.36 14.33 25.10
N LEU A 398 -7.16 14.65 24.62
CA LEU A 398 -5.96 14.83 25.44
C LEU A 398 -5.30 16.16 25.11
N GLN A 399 -4.46 16.66 25.99
CA GLN A 399 -3.54 17.76 25.66
C GLN A 399 -2.10 17.27 25.75
N ILE A 400 -1.22 17.81 24.89
CA ILE A 400 0.21 17.61 25.01
C ILE A 400 0.76 18.75 25.86
N ALA A 401 0.96 18.50 27.15
CA ALA A 401 1.44 19.48 28.12
C ALA A 401 2.89 19.88 27.86
N SER A 402 3.73 18.94 27.40
CA SER A 402 5.04 19.28 26.88
C SER A 402 5.52 18.34 25.78
N ILE A 403 6.33 18.88 24.86
CA ILE A 403 6.97 18.13 23.78
C ILE A 403 8.40 18.62 23.56
N LYS A 404 9.36 17.71 23.50
CA LYS A 404 10.76 18.05 23.20
C LYS A 404 11.38 17.01 22.27
N PRO A 405 11.85 17.40 21.07
CA PRO A 405 12.56 16.48 20.19
C PRO A 405 13.89 16.04 20.83
N ASN A 406 14.23 14.76 20.68
CA ASN A 406 15.52 14.22 21.10
C ASN A 406 16.65 14.71 20.18
N ALA A 407 16.36 14.87 18.89
CA ALA A 407 17.21 15.45 17.86
C ALA A 407 16.31 16.06 16.77
N TRP A 408 16.80 17.06 16.03
CA TRP A 408 16.05 17.62 14.90
C TRP A 408 16.40 16.88 13.60
N ASN A 409 15.43 16.18 13.02
CA ASN A 409 15.58 15.40 11.80
C ASN A 409 14.25 15.32 11.01
N ARG A 410 14.26 14.62 9.87
CA ARG A 410 13.08 14.37 9.01
C ARG A 410 11.86 13.89 9.81
N ARG A 411 12.05 12.93 10.71
CA ARG A 411 10.97 12.39 11.56
C ARG A 411 10.39 13.44 12.51
N THR A 412 11.24 14.18 13.23
CA THR A 412 10.74 15.17 14.18
C THR A 412 10.09 16.36 13.48
N ASN A 413 10.57 16.78 12.31
CA ASN A 413 9.90 17.79 11.50
C ASN A 413 8.49 17.34 11.10
N MET A 414 8.37 16.16 10.49
CA MET A 414 7.08 15.59 10.07
C MET A 414 6.09 15.48 11.23
N VAL A 415 6.52 15.00 12.40
CA VAL A 415 5.65 14.91 13.59
C VAL A 415 5.18 16.29 14.03
N ILE A 416 6.08 17.29 14.10
CA ILE A 416 5.67 18.66 14.46
C ILE A 416 4.68 19.21 13.44
N SER A 417 4.95 19.08 12.14
CA SER A 417 4.05 19.53 11.07
C SER A 417 2.68 18.85 11.15
N TYR A 418 2.63 17.58 11.54
CA TYR A 418 1.39 16.86 11.78
C TYR A 418 0.61 17.38 12.99
N LEU A 419 1.28 17.55 14.15
CA LEU A 419 0.66 18.05 15.37
C LEU A 419 0.21 19.52 15.25
N ASP A 420 0.97 20.35 14.54
CA ASP A 420 0.57 21.70 14.16
C ASP A 420 -0.77 21.69 13.44
N ARG A 421 -0.93 20.81 12.44
CA ARG A 421 -2.17 20.67 11.69
C ARG A 421 -3.34 20.23 12.57
N LEU A 422 -3.10 19.28 13.49
CA LEU A 422 -4.13 18.79 14.41
C LEU A 422 -4.60 19.87 15.39
N THR A 423 -3.75 20.85 15.70
CA THR A 423 -4.03 21.88 16.70
C THR A 423 -4.64 23.17 16.11
N VAL A 424 -4.72 23.31 14.78
CA VAL A 424 -5.27 24.51 14.11
C VAL A 424 -6.63 24.92 14.67
N TYR A 425 -7.63 24.03 14.66
CA TYR A 425 -8.96 24.37 15.17
C TYR A 425 -8.96 24.71 16.66
N GLY A 426 -8.07 24.11 17.45
CA GLY A 426 -7.93 24.42 18.87
C GLY A 426 -7.37 25.82 19.08
N ARG A 427 -6.30 26.19 18.36
CA ARG A 427 -5.73 27.54 18.37
C ARG A 427 -6.75 28.59 17.92
N VAL A 428 -7.50 28.30 16.85
CA VAL A 428 -8.58 29.17 16.36
C VAL A 428 -9.63 29.42 17.45
N ARG A 429 -10.12 28.37 18.11
CA ARG A 429 -11.13 28.52 19.18
C ARG A 429 -10.60 29.25 20.41
N ASN A 430 -9.31 29.13 20.69
CA ASN A 430 -8.64 29.81 21.80
C ASN A 430 -8.27 31.27 21.49
N ASP A 431 -8.61 31.79 20.31
CA ASP A 431 -8.19 33.11 19.81
C ASP A 431 -6.66 33.30 19.81
N ASP A 432 -5.92 32.20 19.60
CA ASP A 432 -4.45 32.17 19.55
C ASP A 432 -3.96 32.53 18.14
N VAL A 433 -3.53 33.79 17.97
CA VAL A 433 -3.01 34.33 16.71
C VAL A 433 -1.76 33.63 16.19
N THR A 434 -1.04 32.84 17.01
CA THR A 434 0.10 32.05 16.51
C THR A 434 -0.33 30.97 15.50
N VAL A 435 -1.63 30.69 15.39
CA VAL A 435 -2.18 29.84 14.32
C VAL A 435 -1.84 30.36 12.92
N MET A 436 -1.60 31.67 12.77
CA MET A 436 -1.27 32.28 11.47
C MET A 436 0.04 31.76 10.89
N ASP A 437 0.99 31.35 11.73
CA ASP A 437 2.26 30.73 11.32
C ASP A 437 2.07 29.36 10.63
N LEU A 438 0.84 28.83 10.66
CA LEU A 438 0.48 27.52 10.14
C LEU A 438 -0.37 27.60 8.86
N MET A 439 -0.73 28.80 8.39
CA MET A 439 -1.71 28.96 7.29
C MET A 439 -1.17 28.59 5.91
N ASP A 440 0.14 28.57 5.74
CA ASP A 440 0.79 28.11 4.51
C ASP A 440 0.38 26.65 4.22
N GLY A 441 -0.09 26.42 2.99
CA GLY A 441 -0.50 25.09 2.52
C GLY A 441 -1.98 24.72 2.76
N PHE A 442 -2.77 25.57 3.43
CA PHE A 442 -4.23 25.39 3.50
C PHE A 442 -4.93 26.03 2.31
N THR A 443 -5.92 25.33 1.75
CA THR A 443 -6.76 25.82 0.65
C THR A 443 -7.70 26.94 1.10
N LEU A 444 -8.19 27.75 0.17
CA LEU A 444 -9.20 28.78 0.42
C LEU A 444 -10.45 28.25 1.16
N ALA A 445 -10.91 27.05 0.82
CA ALA A 445 -12.04 26.41 1.48
C ALA A 445 -11.75 26.15 2.96
N GLN A 446 -10.56 25.64 3.28
CA GLN A 446 -10.12 25.40 4.66
C GLN A 446 -9.94 26.70 5.43
N ILE A 447 -9.33 27.73 4.82
CA ILE A 447 -9.21 29.06 5.44
C ILE A 447 -10.59 29.64 5.75
N THR A 448 -11.55 29.51 4.83
CA THR A 448 -12.93 29.97 5.05
C THR A 448 -13.62 29.20 6.17
N GLU A 449 -13.37 27.89 6.29
CA GLU A 449 -13.84 27.07 7.40
C GLU A 449 -13.22 27.49 8.75
N PHE A 450 -11.94 27.86 8.77
CA PHE A 450 -11.28 28.38 9.97
C PHE A 450 -11.87 29.73 10.40
N ILE A 451 -12.16 30.63 9.44
CA ILE A 451 -12.84 31.91 9.72
C ILE A 451 -14.20 31.66 10.37
N LYS A 452 -14.99 30.73 9.81
CA LYS A 452 -16.30 30.36 10.39
C LYS A 452 -16.13 29.83 11.81
N THR A 453 -15.16 28.94 12.04
CA THR A 453 -14.87 28.41 13.38
C THR A 453 -14.48 29.52 14.36
N ALA A 454 -13.67 30.48 13.92
CA ALA A 454 -13.25 31.62 14.74
C ALA A 454 -14.45 32.48 15.15
N GLN A 455 -15.35 32.76 14.20
CA GLN A 455 -16.58 33.52 14.45
C GLN A 455 -17.52 32.80 15.43
N GLU A 456 -17.75 31.50 15.25
CA GLU A 456 -18.57 30.68 16.16
C GLU A 456 -18.00 30.65 17.59
N ALA A 457 -16.66 30.72 17.73
CA ALA A 457 -15.98 30.75 19.01
C ALA A 457 -15.84 32.16 19.62
N ASN A 458 -16.29 33.22 18.93
CA ASN A 458 -16.03 34.63 19.28
C ASN A 458 -14.53 34.97 19.39
N ALA A 459 -13.68 34.32 18.57
CA ALA A 459 -12.25 34.55 18.49
C ALA A 459 -11.95 35.75 17.57
N GLY A 460 -12.06 36.95 18.11
CA GLY A 460 -12.00 38.20 17.35
C GLY A 460 -10.64 38.48 16.70
N ASN A 461 -9.54 38.19 17.39
CA ASN A 461 -8.19 38.44 16.87
C ASN A 461 -7.86 37.51 15.71
N VAL A 462 -8.15 36.21 15.87
CA VAL A 462 -7.94 35.22 14.81
C VAL A 462 -8.88 35.45 13.63
N THR A 463 -10.14 35.85 13.86
CA THR A 463 -11.08 36.17 12.77
C THR A 463 -10.52 37.29 11.89
N ALA A 464 -10.02 38.38 12.48
CA ALA A 464 -9.42 39.48 11.74
C ALA A 464 -8.18 39.04 10.95
N ALA A 465 -7.27 38.30 11.59
CA ALA A 465 -6.05 37.84 10.94
C ALA A 465 -6.30 36.87 9.77
N LEU A 466 -7.25 35.95 9.91
CA LEU A 466 -7.62 35.02 8.84
C LEU A 466 -8.32 35.72 7.66
N LEU A 467 -9.14 36.75 7.92
CA LEU A 467 -9.75 37.57 6.86
C LEU A 467 -8.69 38.35 6.08
N GLU A 468 -7.73 38.95 6.78
CA GLU A 468 -6.60 39.64 6.14
C GLU A 468 -5.75 38.66 5.31
N TYR A 469 -5.39 37.50 5.87
CA TYR A 469 -4.67 36.46 5.14
C TYR A 469 -5.44 36.00 3.90
N LYS A 470 -6.75 35.76 4.03
CA LYS A 470 -7.61 35.38 2.90
C LYS A 470 -7.57 36.44 1.80
N ASN A 471 -7.72 37.71 2.14
CA ASN A 471 -7.75 38.81 1.17
C ASN A 471 -6.40 38.99 0.45
N ASN A 472 -5.28 38.79 1.15
CA ASN A 472 -3.94 38.94 0.59
C ASN A 472 -3.51 37.73 -0.26
N THR A 473 -3.89 36.52 0.15
CA THR A 473 -3.42 35.27 -0.47
C THR A 473 -4.38 34.76 -1.56
N TYR A 474 -5.67 35.11 -1.46
CA TYR A 474 -6.72 34.69 -2.41
C TYR A 474 -7.50 35.88 -2.95
N PRO A 475 -6.84 36.84 -3.63
CA PRO A 475 -7.44 38.12 -4.02
C PRO A 475 -8.56 38.00 -5.08
N ASP A 476 -8.57 36.91 -5.86
CA ASP A 476 -9.54 36.68 -6.95
C ASP A 476 -10.87 36.02 -6.47
N PHE A 477 -11.13 35.95 -5.16
CA PHE A 477 -12.36 35.38 -4.62
C PHE A 477 -13.49 36.41 -4.58
N ASP A 478 -14.50 36.24 -5.45
CA ASP A 478 -15.78 36.96 -5.38
C ASP A 478 -16.76 36.24 -4.43
N PRO A 479 -17.09 36.80 -3.23
CA PRO A 479 -18.04 36.20 -2.31
C PRO A 479 -19.46 36.05 -2.87
N MET A 480 -19.81 36.78 -3.94
CA MET A 480 -21.12 36.69 -4.60
C MET A 480 -21.23 35.57 -5.62
N ALA A 481 -20.12 34.93 -6.03
CA ALA A 481 -20.15 33.84 -7.00
C ALA A 481 -20.73 32.52 -6.42
N GLU A 482 -20.71 32.32 -5.10
CA GLU A 482 -21.37 31.19 -4.43
C GLU A 482 -22.86 31.42 -4.12
N PHE A 483 -23.36 32.64 -4.31
CA PHE A 483 -24.77 32.99 -4.15
C PHE A 483 -25.43 33.34 -5.48
N THR A 484 -25.37 32.43 -6.45
CA THR A 484 -26.44 32.38 -7.46
C THR A 484 -27.65 31.73 -6.80
N LEU A 485 -28.56 32.56 -6.30
CA LEU A 485 -29.95 32.15 -6.07
C LEU A 485 -30.51 31.68 -7.42
N GLU A 486 -30.58 30.37 -7.62
CA GLU A 486 -31.50 29.81 -8.61
C GLU A 486 -32.92 29.96 -8.05
N TRP A 487 -33.73 30.71 -8.79
CA TRP A 487 -35.15 30.97 -8.56
C TRP A 487 -36.00 29.89 -9.23
#